data_AF-A0A528LHV5-F1
#
_entry.id   AF-A0A528LHV5-F1
#
_cell.length_a   1.000
_cell.length_b   1.000
_cell.length_c   1.000
_cell.angle_alpha   90.00
_cell.angle_beta   90.00
_cell.angle_gamma   90.00
#
_symmetry.space_group_name_H-M   'P 1'
#
loop_
_entity.id
_entity.type
_entity.pdbx_description
1 polymer ?
#
loop_
_entity_poly.entity_id
_entity_poly.type
_entity_poly.pdbx_seq_one_letter_code
_entity_poly.pdbx_strand_id
1 'polypeptide(L)' 'EQQPGVGLAVRKYVMMKRGAIASDAQRKPGSALSAAARQEVDYLLSRLESRIRKQASR' A
#
# COMPACT_ATOMS: atom_id res chain seq x y z
N GLU A 1 -3.47 -16.11 -10.66
CA GLU A 1 -3.71 -15.13 -9.59
C GLU A 1 -2.39 -14.45 -9.22
N GLN A 2 -2.16 -13.22 -9.68
CA GLN A 2 -0.80 -12.67 -9.78
C GLN A 2 -0.17 -12.11 -8.49
N GLN A 3 -0.82 -12.18 -7.32
CA GLN A 3 -0.20 -11.90 -5.99
C GLN A 3 -1.10 -12.45 -4.85
N PRO A 4 -0.99 -13.73 -4.44
CA PRO A 4 -1.83 -14.27 -3.36
C PRO A 4 -1.52 -13.63 -1.99
N GLY A 5 -2.57 -13.34 -1.21
CA GLY A 5 -2.50 -12.92 0.20
C GLY A 5 -1.99 -11.49 0.44
N VAL A 6 -0.67 -11.30 0.35
CA VAL A 6 -0.01 -10.03 0.72
C VAL A 6 -0.41 -8.89 -0.20
N GLY A 7 -0.55 -9.15 -1.50
CA GLY A 7 -0.88 -8.13 -2.49
C GLY A 7 -2.24 -7.45 -2.24
N LEU A 8 -3.22 -8.19 -1.73
CA LEU A 8 -4.52 -7.61 -1.37
C LEU A 8 -4.41 -6.70 -0.14
N ALA A 9 -3.66 -7.13 0.88
CA ALA A 9 -3.46 -6.33 2.10
C ALA A 9 -2.74 -5.02 1.78
N VAL A 10 -1.69 -5.07 0.95
CA VAL A 10 -0.98 -3.88 0.46
C VAL A 10 -1.92 -2.95 -0.32
N ARG A 11 -2.68 -3.45 -1.31
CA ARG A 11 -3.59 -2.61 -2.09
C ARG A 11 -4.64 -1.93 -1.22
N LYS A 12 -5.26 -2.66 -0.30
CA LYS A 12 -6.24 -2.11 0.63
C LYS A 12 -5.63 -1.04 1.52
N TYR A 13 -4.43 -1.27 2.06
CA TYR A 13 -3.72 -0.27 2.85
C TYR A 13 -3.42 1.01 2.05
N VAL A 14 -2.94 0.89 0.81
CA VAL A 14 -2.67 2.04 -0.07
C VAL A 14 -3.95 2.80 -0.41
N MET A 15 -5.04 2.11 -0.74
CA MET A 15 -6.33 2.75 -1.02
C MET A 15 -6.87 3.49 0.21
N MET A 16 -6.78 2.88 1.39
CA MET A 16 -7.19 3.51 2.65
C MET A 16 -6.34 4.74 2.96
N LYS A 17 -5.01 4.62 2.87
CA LYS A 17 -4.07 5.73 3.11
C LYS A 17 -4.29 6.92 2.17
N ARG A 18 -4.74 6.67 0.94
CA ARG A 18 -5.09 7.70 -0.05
C ARG A 18 -6.52 8.20 0.05
N GLY A 19 -7.31 7.73 1.03
CA GLY A 19 -8.69 8.16 1.24
C GLY A 19 -9.72 7.57 0.26
N ALA A 20 -9.34 6.56 -0.54
CA ALA A 20 -10.26 5.93 -1.49
C ALA A 20 -11.24 4.95 -0.82
N ILE A 21 -10.86 4.37 0.33
CA ILE A 21 -11.72 3.49 1.15
C ILE A 21 -11.52 3.81 2.63
N ALA A 22 -12.52 3.49 3.46
CA ALA A 22 -12.46 3.77 4.89
C ALA A 22 -11.58 2.81 5.71
N SER A 23 -11.34 1.58 5.23
CA SER A 23 -10.61 0.56 5.99
C SER A 23 -9.88 -0.45 5.11
N ASP A 24 -8.66 -0.81 5.52
CA ASP A 24 -7.87 -1.84 4.86
C ASP A 24 -8.17 -3.27 5.32
N ALA A 25 -9.00 -3.46 6.35
CA ALA A 25 -9.29 -4.75 6.96
C ALA A 25 -9.91 -5.76 5.99
N GLN A 26 -9.41 -7.00 5.96
CA GLN A 26 -9.97 -8.09 5.16
C GLN A 26 -10.93 -8.95 5.99
N ARG A 27 -11.96 -9.52 5.34
CA ARG A 27 -12.83 -10.53 5.99
C ARG A 27 -12.05 -11.83 6.18
N LYS A 28 -12.38 -12.57 7.25
CA LYS A 28 -11.73 -13.86 7.53
C LYS A 28 -12.16 -14.93 6.50
N PRO A 29 -11.24 -15.84 6.08
CA PRO A 29 -9.80 -15.82 6.35
C PRO A 29 -9.09 -14.79 5.46
N GLY A 30 -8.47 -13.78 6.07
CA GLY A 30 -7.80 -12.68 5.37
C GLY A 30 -6.59 -12.21 6.16
N SER A 31 -5.60 -11.66 5.48
CA SER A 31 -4.38 -11.16 6.11
C SER A 31 -4.45 -9.65 6.34
N ALA A 32 -3.78 -9.20 7.40
CA ALA A 32 -3.52 -7.79 7.66
C ALA A 32 -2.02 -7.52 7.58
N LEU A 33 -1.64 -6.31 7.19
CA LEU A 33 -0.25 -5.89 7.28
C LEU A 33 0.15 -5.69 8.75
N SER A 34 1.30 -6.23 9.12
CA SER A 34 1.97 -5.87 10.38
C SER A 34 2.37 -4.40 10.36
N ALA A 35 2.64 -3.83 11.54
CA ALA A 35 3.12 -2.45 11.66
C ALA A 35 4.41 -2.22 10.86
N ALA A 36 5.36 -3.17 10.93
CA ALA A 36 6.60 -3.12 10.16
C ALA A 36 6.34 -3.14 8.63
N ALA A 37 5.45 -4.02 8.16
CA ALA A 37 5.10 -4.07 6.74
C ALA A 37 4.42 -2.78 6.26
N ARG A 38 3.60 -2.12 7.09
CA ARG A 38 3.02 -0.80 6.77
C ARG A 38 4.11 0.27 6.61
N GLN A 39 5.11 0.28 7.50
CA GLN A 39 6.23 1.21 7.43
C GLN A 39 7.08 0.99 6.17
N GLU A 40 7.32 -0.26 5.78
CA GLU A 40 8.03 -0.58 4.53
C GLU A 40 7.25 -0.08 3.30
N VAL A 41 5.93 -0.30 3.25
CA VAL A 41 5.09 0.22 2.17
C VAL A 41 5.15 1.74 2.12
N ASP A 42 5.09 2.41 3.27
CA ASP A 42 5.18 3.87 3.36
C ASP A 42 6.51 4.42 2.85
N TYR A 43 7.62 3.76 3.22
CA TYR A 43 8.94 4.09 2.71
C TYR A 43 9.00 3.97 1.18
N LEU A 44 8.51 2.86 0.62
CA LEU A 44 8.50 2.65 -0.83
C LEU A 44 7.63 3.69 -1.57
N LEU A 45 6.47 4.06 -1.02
CA LEU A 45 5.61 5.10 -1.58
C LEU A 45 6.32 6.47 -1.60
N SER A 46 6.97 6.87 -0.51
CA SER A 46 7.69 8.15 -0.44
C SER A 46 8.84 8.23 -1.48
N ARG A 47 9.51 7.11 -1.72
CA ARG A 47 10.55 6.98 -2.74
C ARG A 47 9.96 7.10 -4.14
N LEU A 48 8.82 6.45 -4.40
CA LEU A 48 8.13 6.52 -5.69
C LEU A 48 7.65 7.94 -5.98
N GLU A 49 7.04 8.63 -5.02
CA GLU A 49 6.61 10.02 -5.15
C GLU A 49 7.79 10.94 -5.48
N SER A 50 8.93 10.75 -4.80
CA SER A 50 10.14 11.51 -5.09
C SER A 50 10.65 11.27 -6.51
N ARG A 51 10.54 10.05 -7.02
CA ARG A 51 10.91 9.71 -8.41
C ARG A 51 9.95 10.34 -9.41
N ILE A 52 8.64 10.25 -9.17
CA ILE A 52 7.61 10.83 -10.03
C ILE A 52 7.78 12.35 -10.12
N ARG A 53 7.98 13.04 -8.98
CA ARG A 53 8.25 14.49 -8.97
C ARG A 53 9.47 14.87 -9.83
N LYS A 54 10.57 14.12 -9.71
CA LYS A 54 11.78 14.33 -10.52
C LYS A 54 11.57 14.07 -12.02
N GLN A 55 10.65 13.18 -12.37
CA GLN A 55 10.30 12.91 -13.76
C GLN A 55 9.37 13.98 -14.33
N ALA A 56 8.43 14.50 -13.52
CA ALA A 56 7.53 15.57 -13.91
C ALA A 56 8.23 16.93 -14.10
N SER A 57 9.41 17.11 -13.52
CA SER A 57 10.25 18.30 -13.71
C SER A 57 11.21 18.21 -14.90
N ARG A 58 11.09 17.18 -15.75
CA ARG A 58 11.83 17.05 -17.02
C ARG A 58 10.90 17.36 -18.17
#